data_AF-A0A0B6ZP40-F1
#
_entry.id   AF-A0A0B6ZP40-F1
#
_cell.length_a   1.000
_cell.length_b   1.000
_cell.length_c   1.000
_cell.angle_alpha   90.00
_cell.angle_beta   90.00
_cell.angle_gamma   90.00
#
_symmetry.space_group_name_H-M   'P 1'
#
loop_
_entity.id
_entity.type
_entity.pdbx_description
1 polymer ?
#
loop_
_entity_poly.entity_id
_entity_poly.type
_entity_poly.pdbx_seq_one_letter_code
_entity_poly.pdbx_strand_id
1 'polypeptide(L)'
;MLTKFSDAQTVDIFKDERDGRLREVGDQAVWSLSSCKPGFGVDQLRDDSNDTYWQSDGPQPHTVSIQFRRKTTIHDVCLYADYKADESYTPNRLSIKAGNHANDLTDVEQIELSEPTGWVCIPLKDAHDKPIRTFMIQIAVLSNHQNGRDTHIRRIKIRSPVNYADVPYPNTTNSALKNLVYTIR
;
A
#
# COMPACT_ATOMS: atom_id res chain seq x y z
N MET A 1 13.25 -11.72 -2.09
CA MET A 1 14.43 -10.93 -2.49
C MET A 1 14.26 -9.56 -1.83
N LEU A 2 15.31 -8.93 -1.30
CA LEU A 2 15.16 -7.64 -0.62
C LEU A 2 15.23 -6.51 -1.64
N THR A 3 14.13 -5.78 -1.82
CA THR A 3 14.06 -4.68 -2.79
C THR A 3 14.58 -3.41 -2.13
N LYS A 4 15.58 -2.75 -2.72
CA LYS A 4 16.13 -1.49 -2.24
C LYS A 4 15.58 -0.33 -3.06
N PHE A 5 15.04 0.69 -2.41
CA PHE A 5 14.70 1.96 -3.04
C PHE A 5 15.68 3.03 -2.52
N SER A 6 16.61 3.45 -3.39
CA SER A 6 17.72 4.34 -3.02
C SER A 6 17.53 5.79 -3.48
N ASP A 7 16.56 6.09 -4.34
CA ASP A 7 16.29 7.45 -4.80
C ASP A 7 14.78 7.62 -5.03
N ALA A 8 14.28 8.84 -4.82
CA ALA A 8 12.90 9.21 -5.12
C ALA A 8 12.55 8.74 -6.55
N GLN A 9 11.41 8.06 -6.72
CA GLN A 9 10.94 7.65 -8.04
C GLN A 9 10.79 8.91 -8.91
N THR A 10 11.74 9.14 -9.83
CA THR A 10 11.78 10.30 -10.74
C THR A 10 10.69 10.23 -11.82
N VAL A 11 9.96 9.12 -11.86
CA VAL A 11 8.79 8.89 -12.69
C VAL A 11 7.58 9.55 -12.05
N ASP A 12 6.73 10.16 -12.87
CA ASP A 12 5.43 10.62 -12.45
C ASP A 12 4.56 9.43 -12.01
N ILE A 13 4.67 9.08 -10.72
CA ILE A 13 4.04 7.92 -10.10
C ILE A 13 2.52 7.93 -10.19
N PHE A 14 1.92 9.10 -10.46
CA PHE A 14 0.48 9.29 -10.56
C PHE A 14 -0.02 9.36 -12.00
N LYS A 15 0.87 9.19 -12.99
CA LYS A 15 0.50 9.12 -14.40
C LYS A 15 -0.61 8.10 -14.64
N ASP A 16 -0.45 6.89 -14.12
CA ASP A 16 -1.41 5.81 -14.36
C ASP A 16 -2.75 6.03 -13.65
N GLU A 17 -2.78 6.78 -12.53
CA GLU A 17 -4.02 7.25 -11.91
C GLU A 17 -4.72 8.29 -12.78
N ARG A 18 -3.98 9.30 -13.27
CA ARG A 18 -4.55 10.37 -14.12
C ARG A 18 -5.00 9.86 -15.50
N ASP A 19 -4.30 8.87 -16.04
CA ASP A 19 -4.65 8.19 -17.28
C ASP A 19 -5.82 7.20 -17.10
N GLY A 20 -6.34 7.04 -15.87
CA GLY A 20 -7.46 6.14 -15.57
C GLY A 20 -7.12 4.65 -15.66
N ARG A 21 -5.84 4.28 -15.61
CA ARG A 21 -5.35 2.89 -15.62
C ARG A 21 -5.35 2.29 -14.21
N LEU A 22 -5.06 3.11 -13.19
CA LEU A 22 -5.13 2.78 -11.77
C LEU A 22 -6.20 3.63 -11.07
N ARG A 23 -6.77 3.09 -10.00
CA ARG A 23 -7.66 3.80 -9.07
C ARG A 23 -7.24 3.55 -7.63
N GLU A 24 -7.38 4.56 -6.78
CA GLU A 24 -7.28 4.41 -5.33
C GLU A 24 -8.49 3.60 -4.82
N VAL A 25 -8.26 2.67 -3.91
CA VAL A 25 -9.31 1.80 -3.35
C VAL A 25 -9.29 1.75 -1.82
N GLY A 26 -8.51 2.61 -1.16
CA GLY A 26 -8.38 2.61 0.29
C GLY A 26 -9.69 2.95 1.00
N ASP A 27 -10.58 3.71 0.36
CA ASP A 27 -11.93 4.03 0.84
C ASP A 27 -12.86 2.80 0.95
N GLN A 28 -12.54 1.70 0.25
CA GLN A 28 -13.28 0.44 0.29
C GLN A 28 -12.84 -0.49 1.43
N ALA A 29 -11.85 -0.08 2.22
CA ALA A 29 -11.27 -0.87 3.29
C ALA A 29 -11.52 -0.27 4.67
N VAL A 30 -11.49 -1.13 5.69
CA VAL A 30 -11.34 -0.73 7.09
C VAL A 30 -9.85 -0.69 7.41
N TRP A 31 -9.43 0.40 8.06
CA TRP A 31 -8.04 0.65 8.44
C TRP A 31 -7.88 0.59 9.94
N SER A 32 -6.81 -0.05 10.42
CA SER A 32 -6.44 -0.08 11.83
C SER A 32 -4.93 0.00 12.01
N LEU A 33 -4.49 0.57 13.12
CA LEU A 33 -3.08 0.74 13.48
C LEU A 33 -2.75 -0.10 14.70
N SER A 34 -1.51 -0.59 14.80
CA SER A 34 -1.03 -1.26 16.03
C SER A 34 -1.10 -0.34 17.25
N SER A 35 -0.77 0.94 17.06
CA SER A 35 -0.78 1.98 18.08
C SER A 35 -0.82 3.34 17.39
N CYS A 36 -1.23 4.38 18.11
CA CYS A 36 -1.09 5.76 17.66
C CYS A 36 -1.06 6.71 18.86
N LYS A 37 -0.36 7.83 18.72
CA LYS A 37 -0.55 8.97 19.62
C LYS A 37 -1.93 9.60 19.39
N PRO A 38 -2.58 10.13 20.44
CA PRO A 38 -3.84 10.86 20.28
C PRO A 38 -3.71 11.99 19.25
N GLY A 39 -4.56 11.99 18.22
CA GLY A 39 -4.57 12.99 17.16
C GLY A 39 -3.59 12.72 15.98
N PHE A 40 -2.87 11.60 15.99
CA PHE A 40 -1.91 11.23 14.94
C PHE A 40 -2.18 9.79 14.49
N GLY A 41 -3.37 9.50 13.98
CA GLY A 41 -3.86 8.15 13.68
C GLY A 41 -4.21 7.93 12.21
N VAL A 42 -5.23 7.10 11.97
CA VAL A 42 -5.68 6.70 10.62
C VAL A 42 -6.11 7.91 9.79
N ASP A 43 -6.76 8.89 10.42
CA ASP A 43 -7.27 10.08 9.75
C ASP A 43 -6.13 10.83 9.05
N GLN A 44 -5.00 11.02 9.74
CA GLN A 44 -3.82 11.69 9.17
C GLN A 44 -3.17 10.87 8.05
N LEU A 45 -3.16 9.52 8.12
CA LEU A 45 -2.61 8.67 7.04
C LEU A 45 -3.39 8.76 5.72
N ARG A 46 -4.67 9.14 5.82
CA ARG A 46 -5.65 9.06 4.75
C ARG A 46 -6.14 10.43 4.29
N ASP A 47 -5.70 11.49 4.96
CA ASP A 47 -5.97 12.84 4.50
C ASP A 47 -5.14 13.18 3.25
N ASP A 48 -5.44 14.35 2.68
CA ASP A 48 -4.76 14.85 1.50
C ASP A 48 -3.56 15.77 1.80
N SER A 49 -3.03 15.71 3.02
CA SER A 49 -1.93 16.56 3.48
C SER A 49 -0.62 15.78 3.64
N ASN A 50 0.49 16.39 3.24
CA ASN A 50 1.83 15.83 3.50
C ASN A 50 2.41 16.36 4.83
N ASP A 51 1.74 17.31 5.49
CA ASP A 51 2.20 17.95 6.72
C ASP A 51 1.74 17.20 7.98
N THR A 52 0.67 16.42 7.85
CA THR A 52 0.12 15.52 8.88
C THR A 52 0.71 14.12 8.73
N TYR A 53 0.63 13.34 9.81
CA TYR A 53 1.19 11.98 9.84
C TYR A 53 0.53 11.13 10.91
N TRP A 54 0.55 9.82 10.70
CA TRP A 54 0.44 8.88 11.81
C TRP A 54 1.75 8.86 12.58
N GLN A 55 1.64 8.90 13.90
CA GLN A 55 2.73 8.61 14.81
C GLN A 55 2.39 7.39 15.64
N SER A 56 3.20 6.32 15.52
CA SER A 56 3.04 5.16 16.40
C SER A 56 3.45 5.47 17.84
N ASP A 57 2.97 4.64 18.77
CA ASP A 57 3.31 4.75 20.19
C ASP A 57 3.22 3.36 20.84
N GLY A 58 4.18 2.49 20.54
CA GLY A 58 4.12 1.09 20.94
C GLY A 58 5.39 0.29 20.63
N PRO A 59 5.38 -1.03 20.86
CA PRO A 59 6.49 -1.89 20.46
C PRO A 59 6.53 -2.09 18.95
N GLN A 60 7.73 -2.20 18.37
CA GLN A 60 7.92 -2.66 17.00
C GLN A 60 7.57 -4.16 16.87
N PRO A 61 7.10 -4.62 15.69
CA PRO A 61 6.85 -3.81 14.48
C PRO A 61 5.56 -2.98 14.58
N HIS A 62 5.59 -1.76 14.04
CA HIS A 62 4.39 -0.92 13.93
C HIS A 62 3.62 -1.32 12.69
N THR A 63 2.30 -1.51 12.78
CA THR A 63 1.52 -2.05 11.67
C THR A 63 0.35 -1.17 11.27
N VAL A 64 0.10 -1.12 9.96
CA VAL A 64 -1.13 -0.63 9.34
C VAL A 64 -1.84 -1.83 8.72
N SER A 65 -3.04 -2.13 9.18
CA SER A 65 -3.88 -3.22 8.66
C SER A 65 -5.04 -2.65 7.85
N ILE A 66 -5.23 -3.22 6.67
CA ILE A 66 -6.15 -2.73 5.64
C ILE A 66 -7.01 -3.90 5.19
N GLN A 67 -8.26 -3.91 5.60
CA GLN A 67 -9.18 -5.03 5.37
C GLN A 67 -10.31 -4.63 4.42
N PHE A 68 -10.36 -5.28 3.27
CA PHE A 68 -11.39 -5.08 2.26
C PHE A 68 -12.61 -5.97 2.51
N ARG A 69 -13.80 -5.45 2.25
CA ARG A 69 -15.06 -6.22 2.34
C ARG A 69 -15.19 -7.34 1.30
N ARG A 70 -14.51 -7.17 0.16
CA ARG A 70 -14.47 -8.14 -0.95
C ARG A 70 -13.02 -8.42 -1.31
N LYS A 71 -12.74 -9.60 -1.89
CA LYS A 71 -11.41 -9.93 -2.39
C LYS A 71 -11.04 -8.93 -3.49
N THR A 72 -10.17 -8.01 -3.13
CA THR A 72 -9.81 -6.85 -3.95
C THR A 72 -8.45 -7.12 -4.57
N THR A 73 -8.31 -6.73 -5.82
CA THR A 73 -7.03 -6.86 -6.50
C THR A 73 -6.23 -5.58 -6.33
N ILE A 74 -4.95 -5.73 -6.05
CA ILE A 74 -4.08 -4.65 -5.62
C ILE A 74 -2.85 -4.64 -6.53
N HIS A 75 -2.62 -3.51 -7.18
CA HIS A 75 -1.46 -3.28 -8.04
C HIS A 75 -0.24 -2.92 -7.19
N ASP A 76 -0.40 -1.94 -6.30
CA ASP A 76 0.67 -1.47 -5.44
C ASP A 76 0.14 -0.82 -4.16
N VAL A 77 1.06 -0.65 -3.22
CA VAL A 77 0.92 0.17 -2.03
C VAL A 77 1.86 1.35 -2.18
N CYS A 78 1.33 2.57 -2.13
CA CYS A 78 2.14 3.79 -2.13
C CYS A 78 2.09 4.45 -0.76
N LEU A 79 3.25 4.83 -0.24
CA LEU A 79 3.38 5.58 1.02
C LEU A 79 4.22 6.82 0.83
N TYR A 80 3.91 7.89 1.57
CA TYR A 80 4.73 9.10 1.60
C TYR A 80 5.58 9.12 2.87
N ALA A 81 6.89 9.22 2.70
CA ALA A 81 7.88 9.33 3.78
C ALA A 81 8.90 10.43 3.42
N ASP A 82 9.32 11.22 4.41
CA ASP A 82 10.28 12.29 4.21
C ASP A 82 11.35 12.27 5.30
N TYR A 83 12.52 11.74 4.96
CA TYR A 83 13.65 11.61 5.87
C TYR A 83 14.13 12.95 6.42
N LYS A 84 14.05 14.02 5.64
CA LYS A 84 14.51 15.34 6.09
C LYS A 84 13.56 15.93 7.12
N ALA A 85 12.27 15.61 7.01
CA ALA A 85 11.26 16.08 7.96
C ALA A 85 11.16 15.19 9.21
N ASP A 86 11.38 13.88 9.07
CA ASP A 86 11.08 12.89 10.11
C ASP A 86 12.32 12.27 10.79
N GLU A 87 13.52 12.40 10.20
CA GLU A 87 14.78 11.89 10.75
C GLU A 87 14.65 10.43 11.22
N SER A 88 14.84 10.18 12.53
CA SER A 88 14.74 8.86 13.16
C SER A 88 13.33 8.23 13.12
N TYR A 89 12.26 8.99 12.91
CA TYR A 89 10.91 8.46 12.76
C TYR A 89 10.65 7.83 11.38
N THR A 90 11.58 8.01 10.43
CA THR A 90 11.43 7.54 9.05
C THR A 90 11.62 6.03 8.96
N PRO A 91 10.65 5.25 8.44
CA PRO A 91 10.83 3.83 8.19
C PRO A 91 12.06 3.56 7.30
N ASN A 92 12.89 2.58 7.67
CA ASN A 92 13.98 2.10 6.81
C ASN A 92 13.76 0.66 6.32
N ARG A 93 12.89 -0.11 6.97
CA ARG A 93 12.59 -1.48 6.59
C ARG A 93 11.11 -1.78 6.77
N LEU A 94 10.48 -2.18 5.67
CA LEU A 94 9.05 -2.51 5.61
C LEU A 94 8.86 -3.97 5.20
N SER A 95 7.81 -4.60 5.71
CA SER A 95 7.26 -5.86 5.20
C SER A 95 5.80 -5.62 4.82
N ILE A 96 5.44 -6.02 3.60
CA ILE A 96 4.05 -6.00 3.12
C ILE A 96 3.56 -7.44 3.12
N LYS A 97 2.53 -7.70 3.91
CA LYS A 97 1.89 -9.01 4.04
C LYS A 97 0.48 -8.96 3.45
N ALA A 98 0.02 -10.10 2.95
CA ALA A 98 -1.34 -10.25 2.45
C ALA A 98 -1.92 -11.62 2.83
N GLY A 99 -3.25 -11.70 2.96
CA GLY A 99 -3.97 -12.90 3.37
C GLY A 99 -5.50 -12.72 3.34
N ASN A 100 -6.23 -13.72 3.80
CA ASN A 100 -7.68 -13.60 3.93
C ASN A 100 -8.09 -12.92 5.25
N HIS A 101 -7.29 -13.09 6.31
CA HIS A 101 -7.51 -12.56 7.65
C HIS A 101 -6.17 -12.38 8.41
N ALA A 102 -6.19 -11.81 9.60
CA ALA A 102 -4.96 -11.52 10.35
C ALA A 102 -4.08 -12.76 10.64
N ASN A 103 -4.69 -13.95 10.74
CA ASN A 103 -3.99 -15.19 11.14
C ASN A 103 -3.35 -15.96 9.96
N ASP A 104 -3.55 -15.55 8.70
CA ASP A 104 -2.99 -16.22 7.51
C ASP A 104 -2.16 -15.26 6.63
N LEU A 105 -1.72 -14.15 7.20
CA LEU A 105 -0.89 -13.18 6.49
C LEU A 105 0.48 -13.80 6.12
N THR A 106 0.81 -13.75 4.84
CA THR A 106 2.12 -14.15 4.31
C THR A 106 2.87 -12.93 3.76
N ASP A 107 4.20 -12.91 3.91
CA ASP A 107 5.04 -11.87 3.29
C ASP A 107 4.92 -11.92 1.77
N VAL A 108 4.51 -10.80 1.18
CA VAL A 108 4.47 -10.58 -0.27
C VAL A 108 5.76 -9.88 -0.70
N GLU A 109 6.11 -8.79 -0.01
CA GLU A 109 7.30 -8.00 -0.32
C GLU A 109 8.00 -7.51 0.94
N GLN A 110 9.32 -7.39 0.86
CA GLN A 110 10.14 -6.79 1.91
C GLN A 110 11.09 -5.76 1.30
N ILE A 111 11.09 -4.58 1.90
CA ILE A 111 11.67 -3.38 1.28
C ILE A 111 12.61 -2.70 2.26
N GLU A 112 13.78 -2.27 1.76
CA GLU A 112 14.66 -1.31 2.43
C GLU A 112 14.52 0.07 1.78
N LEU A 113 14.30 1.08 2.61
CA LEU A 113 14.24 2.49 2.22
C LEU A 113 15.51 3.19 2.71
N SER A 114 16.17 3.92 1.82
CA SER A 114 17.35 4.73 2.15
C SER A 114 16.99 6.20 2.05
N GLU A 115 16.82 6.87 3.18
CA GLU A 115 16.53 8.31 3.27
C GLU A 115 15.43 8.79 2.30
N PRO A 116 14.25 8.14 2.26
CA PRO A 116 13.21 8.45 1.27
C PRO A 116 12.76 9.91 1.39
N THR A 117 12.56 10.58 0.26
CA THR A 117 12.02 11.95 0.21
C THR A 117 10.87 12.00 -0.79
N GLY A 118 9.67 11.64 -0.32
CA GLY A 118 8.44 11.66 -1.12
C GLY A 118 7.70 10.33 -1.13
N TRP A 119 6.99 10.09 -2.23
CA TRP A 119 6.21 8.88 -2.42
C TRP A 119 7.10 7.69 -2.82
N VAL A 120 6.83 6.55 -2.17
CA VAL A 120 7.39 5.24 -2.49
C VAL A 120 6.24 4.30 -2.84
N CYS A 121 6.17 3.88 -4.10
CA CYS A 121 5.18 2.92 -4.57
C CYS A 121 5.79 1.53 -4.71
N ILE A 122 5.22 0.56 -4.01
CA ILE A 122 5.69 -0.83 -3.89
C ILE A 122 4.72 -1.73 -4.67
N PRO A 123 5.11 -2.22 -5.86
CA PRO A 123 4.29 -3.17 -6.62
C PRO A 123 4.05 -4.45 -5.83
N LEU A 124 2.81 -4.95 -5.85
CA LEU A 124 2.43 -6.21 -5.21
C LEU A 124 2.05 -7.23 -6.27
N LYS A 125 2.97 -8.16 -6.53
CA LYS A 125 2.83 -9.14 -7.61
C LYS A 125 2.76 -10.57 -7.10
N ASP A 126 2.05 -11.42 -7.81
CA ASP A 126 2.03 -12.86 -7.61
C ASP A 126 3.18 -13.56 -8.36
N ALA A 127 3.23 -14.89 -8.28
CA ALA A 127 4.25 -15.72 -8.94
C ALA A 127 4.24 -15.61 -10.48
N HIS A 128 3.22 -15.00 -11.08
CA HIS A 128 3.07 -14.79 -12.51
C HIS A 128 3.24 -13.31 -12.91
N ASP A 129 3.85 -12.49 -12.04
CA ASP A 129 4.06 -11.05 -12.24
C ASP A 129 2.75 -10.25 -12.38
N LYS A 130 1.64 -10.76 -11.82
CA LYS A 130 0.34 -10.09 -11.86
C LYS A 130 -0.04 -9.46 -10.52
N PRO A 131 -0.84 -8.38 -10.52
CA PRO A 131 -1.41 -7.81 -9.29
C PRO A 131 -2.05 -8.86 -8.38
N ILE A 132 -1.70 -8.85 -7.09
CA ILE A 132 -2.24 -9.81 -6.11
C ILE A 132 -3.73 -9.58 -5.85
N ARG A 133 -4.45 -10.65 -5.48
CA ARG A 133 -5.85 -10.59 -5.01
C ARG A 133 -5.95 -11.01 -3.56
N THR A 134 -6.37 -10.11 -2.69
CA THR A 134 -6.38 -10.32 -1.24
C THR A 134 -7.61 -9.71 -0.56
N PHE A 135 -7.95 -10.19 0.64
CA PHE A 135 -8.91 -9.51 1.51
C PHE A 135 -8.23 -8.58 2.50
N MET A 136 -6.98 -8.87 2.86
CA MET A 136 -6.24 -8.09 3.84
C MET A 136 -4.83 -7.79 3.34
N ILE A 137 -4.39 -6.56 3.59
CA ILE A 137 -2.99 -6.14 3.51
C ILE A 137 -2.56 -5.70 4.92
N GLN A 138 -1.34 -6.05 5.30
CA GLN A 138 -0.68 -5.47 6.47
C GLN A 138 0.67 -4.90 6.06
N ILE A 139 0.87 -3.63 6.35
CA ILE A 139 2.15 -2.94 6.20
C ILE A 139 2.81 -2.94 7.58
N ALA A 140 3.95 -3.59 7.71
CA ALA A 140 4.71 -3.67 8.95
C ALA A 140 6.01 -2.87 8.83
N VAL A 141 6.13 -1.81 9.64
CA VAL A 141 7.39 -1.10 9.86
C VAL A 141 8.23 -1.92 10.82
N LEU A 142 9.25 -2.58 10.27
CA LEU A 142 10.12 -3.48 11.02
C LEU A 142 11.22 -2.72 11.76
N SER A 143 11.70 -1.61 11.19
CA SER A 143 12.66 -0.71 11.79
C SER A 143 12.62 0.67 11.13
N ASN A 144 13.12 1.66 11.86
CA ASN A 144 13.29 3.03 11.39
C ASN A 144 14.77 3.39 11.24
N HIS A 145 15.05 4.50 10.55
CA HIS A 145 16.36 5.10 10.51
C HIS A 145 16.86 5.44 11.91
N GLN A 146 18.19 5.44 12.10
CA GLN A 146 18.84 5.83 13.35
C GLN A 146 18.33 5.09 14.61
N ASN A 147 17.77 3.88 14.42
CA ASN A 147 17.11 3.08 15.47
C ASN A 147 15.96 3.82 16.18
N GLY A 148 15.24 4.69 15.47
CA GLY A 148 14.08 5.38 16.03
C GLY A 148 13.00 4.41 16.52
N ARG A 149 12.43 4.72 17.68
CA ARG A 149 11.46 3.86 18.37
C ARG A 149 10.10 3.86 17.66
N ASP A 150 9.53 5.03 17.44
CA ASP A 150 8.23 5.23 16.81
C ASP A 150 8.39 5.61 15.34
N THR A 151 7.33 5.51 14.55
CA THR A 151 7.36 5.78 13.11
C THR A 151 6.42 6.91 12.72
N HIS A 152 6.83 7.69 11.71
CA HIS A 152 5.99 8.62 10.98
C HIS A 152 5.72 8.07 9.58
N ILE A 153 4.44 7.97 9.23
CA ILE A 153 4.02 7.83 7.84
C ILE A 153 2.98 8.92 7.59
N ARG A 154 3.24 9.73 6.56
CA ARG A 154 2.42 10.90 6.27
C ARG A 154 1.17 10.50 5.51
N ARG A 155 1.31 9.66 4.50
CA ARG A 155 0.18 9.23 3.65
C ARG A 155 0.33 7.80 3.15
N ILE A 156 -0.80 7.11 2.95
CA ILE A 156 -0.85 5.82 2.26
C ILE A 156 -1.98 5.80 1.24
N LYS A 157 -1.68 5.33 0.03
CA LYS A 157 -2.64 4.99 -1.03
C LYS A 157 -2.54 3.51 -1.38
N ILE A 158 -3.70 2.88 -1.62
CA ILE A 158 -3.77 1.51 -2.12
C ILE A 158 -4.39 1.56 -3.49
N ARG A 159 -3.69 1.02 -4.50
CA ARG A 159 -4.13 1.17 -5.89
C ARG A 159 -4.52 -0.16 -6.51
N SER A 160 -5.61 -0.14 -7.26
CA SER A 160 -6.12 -1.25 -8.05
C SER A 160 -6.09 -0.86 -9.53
N PRO A 161 -5.84 -1.81 -10.44
CA PRO A 161 -6.16 -1.61 -11.86
C PRO A 161 -7.64 -1.28 -12.05
N VAL A 162 -7.94 -0.37 -12.98
CA VAL A 162 -9.33 -0.02 -13.34
C VAL A 162 -9.98 -1.13 -14.17
N ASN A 163 -9.27 -1.62 -15.20
CA ASN A 163 -9.71 -2.68 -16.10
C ASN A 163 -8.98 -4.00 -15.83
N TYR A 164 -9.73 -5.02 -15.43
CA TYR A 164 -9.23 -6.40 -15.28
C TYR A 164 -9.00 -7.12 -16.60
N ALA A 165 -9.62 -6.65 -17.68
CA ALA A 165 -9.67 -7.35 -18.96
C ALA A 165 -8.32 -7.44 -19.69
N ASP A 166 -7.36 -6.56 -19.35
CA ASP A 166 -6.03 -6.52 -19.98
C ASP A 166 -4.98 -7.35 -19.24
N VAL A 167 -5.37 -8.08 -18.19
CA VAL A 167 -4.50 -9.03 -17.49
C VAL A 167 -4.87 -10.45 -17.96
N PRO A 168 -4.14 -11.05 -18.92
CA PRO A 168 -4.54 -12.33 -19.50
C PRO A 168 -4.39 -13.45 -18.47
N TYR A 169 -5.48 -13.87 -17.83
CA TYR A 169 -5.52 -15.08 -17.00
C TYR A 169 -5.67 -16.33 -17.87
N PRO A 170 -4.86 -17.38 -17.63
CA PRO A 170 -5.19 -18.70 -18.14
C PRO A 170 -6.39 -19.23 -17.34
N ASN A 171 -7.48 -19.50 -18.06
CA ASN A 171 -8.68 -20.23 -17.65
C ASN A 171 -9.70 -19.46 -16.80
N THR A 172 -10.64 -18.83 -17.51
CA THR A 172 -12.06 -19.00 -17.19
C THR A 172 -12.84 -18.97 -18.49
N THR A 173 -13.24 -20.15 -18.96
CA THR A 173 -14.28 -20.31 -19.97
C THR A 173 -15.56 -19.72 -19.40
N ASN A 174 -15.87 -18.46 -19.72
CA ASN A 174 -17.22 -17.94 -19.66
C ASN A 174 -17.38 -16.77 -20.63
N SER A 175 -17.79 -17.12 -21.83
CA SER A 175 -18.18 -16.23 -22.93
C SER A 175 -19.47 -15.44 -22.68
N ALA A 176 -19.95 -15.36 -21.43
CA ALA A 176 -21.27 -14.80 -21.13
C ALA A 176 -21.29 -13.31 -20.70
N LEU A 177 -20.15 -12.68 -20.39
CA LEU A 177 -20.14 -11.30 -19.84
C LEU A 177 -19.80 -10.20 -20.84
N LYS A 178 -19.52 -10.51 -22.12
CA LYS A 178 -19.24 -9.47 -23.13
C LYS A 178 -20.49 -8.73 -23.62
N ASN A 179 -21.70 -9.20 -23.30
CA ASN A 179 -22.94 -8.65 -23.85
C ASN A 179 -23.74 -7.73 -22.91
N LEU A 180 -23.26 -7.45 -21.68
CA LEU A 180 -24.01 -6.60 -20.74
C LEU A 180 -23.53 -5.14 -20.61
N VAL A 181 -22.38 -4.78 -21.21
CA VAL A 181 -21.78 -3.45 -21.02
C VAL A 181 -22.24 -2.41 -22.05
N TYR A 182 -22.98 -2.80 -23.10
CA TYR A 182 -23.45 -1.88 -24.15
C TYR A 182 -24.95 -1.55 -24.12
N THR A 183 -25.66 -1.82 -23.03
CA THR A 183 -27.08 -1.43 -22.94
C THR A 183 -27.48 -1.07 -21.53
N ILE A 184 -26.99 0.06 -21.00
CA ILE A 184 -27.81 0.97 -20.17
C ILE A 184 -27.34 2.40 -20.53
N ARG A 185 -28.33 3.27 -20.73
CA ARG A 185 -28.33 4.58 -21.41
C ARG A 185 -27.31 5.60 -20.92
#